data_AF-S6GBY1-F1
#
_entry.id   AF-S6GBY1-F1
#
_cell.length_a   1.000
_cell.length_b   1.000
_cell.length_c   1.000
_cell.angle_alpha   90.00
_cell.angle_beta   90.00
_cell.angle_gamma   90.00
#
_symmetry.space_group_name_H-M   'P 1'
#
loop_
_entity.id
_entity.type
_entity.pdbx_description
1 polymer ?
#
loop_
_entity_poly.entity_id
_entity_poly.type
_entity_poly.pdbx_seq_one_letter_code
_entity_poly.pdbx_strand_id
1 'polypeptide(L)'
;MQQDIKHNLNNKIDIISKKLLSVLDHEIEAMMTKHASIGLLKSGATIQEIMDFIAEGNSNLYKEILIHLTNLKPKFHSNLETEVFNLAKLAQINFKEKVLIRLQNKMKIIQQDNLYARILPDVEDSMQNDLEGFKSSLNTKILNLKKNSTISLAKKCLIGFHVLAMLIVAYITFRWWHEGEGAYKAVILGLTALASIPITILKILEKK
;
A
#
# COMPACT_ATOMS: atom_id res chain seq x y z
N MET A 1 3.15 -4.18 -17.77
CA MET A 1 1.77 -4.44 -17.32
C MET A 1 0.86 -4.72 -18.51
N GLN A 2 -0.18 -5.56 -18.37
CA GLN A 2 -1.20 -5.72 -19.42
C GLN A 2 -1.81 -4.35 -19.77
N GLN A 3 -1.97 -4.05 -21.06
CA GLN A 3 -2.39 -2.72 -21.52
C GLN A 3 -3.73 -2.28 -20.89
N ASP A 4 -4.67 -3.21 -20.72
CA ASP A 4 -5.97 -2.93 -20.09
C ASP A 4 -5.85 -2.52 -18.62
N ILE A 5 -4.99 -3.20 -17.86
CA ILE A 5 -4.75 -2.87 -16.45
C ILE A 5 -4.06 -1.49 -16.35
N LYS A 6 -3.09 -1.23 -17.22
CA LYS A 6 -2.40 0.06 -17.29
C LYS A 6 -3.38 1.20 -17.57
N HIS A 7 -4.24 1.00 -18.58
CA HIS A 7 -5.24 1.97 -18.97
C HIS A 7 -6.28 2.21 -17.86
N ASN A 8 -6.77 1.12 -17.23
CA ASN A 8 -7.70 1.22 -16.12
C ASN A 8 -7.12 1.97 -14.92
N LEU A 9 -5.87 1.64 -14.54
CA LEU A 9 -5.17 2.33 -13.45
C LEU A 9 -4.98 3.81 -13.78
N ASN A 10 -4.58 4.14 -15.02
CA ASN A 10 -4.41 5.53 -15.44
C ASN A 10 -5.71 6.33 -15.41
N ASN A 11 -6.81 5.77 -15.91
CA ASN A 11 -8.13 6.43 -15.87
C ASN A 11 -8.60 6.64 -14.43
N LYS A 12 -8.38 5.64 -13.56
CA LYS A 12 -8.74 5.76 -12.16
C LYS A 12 -7.91 6.82 -11.43
N ILE A 13 -6.61 6.89 -11.72
CA ILE A 13 -5.72 7.94 -11.22
C ILE A 13 -6.25 9.32 -11.59
N ASP A 14 -6.62 9.55 -12.86
CA ASP A 14 -7.17 10.83 -13.30
C ASP A 14 -8.47 11.20 -12.56
N ILE A 15 -9.37 10.22 -12.37
CA ILE A 15 -10.61 10.40 -11.59
C ILE A 15 -10.29 10.75 -10.13
N ILE A 16 -9.34 10.06 -9.51
CA ILE A 16 -8.91 10.32 -8.12
C ILE A 16 -8.37 11.74 -8.01
N SER A 17 -7.44 12.14 -8.89
CA SER A 17 -6.84 13.48 -8.88
C SER A 17 -7.90 14.57 -9.02
N LYS A 18 -8.87 14.41 -9.93
CA LYS A 18 -9.98 15.37 -10.10
C LYS A 18 -10.86 15.45 -8.85
N LYS A 19 -11.19 14.31 -8.26
CA LYS A 19 -11.99 14.25 -7.02
C LYS A 19 -11.26 14.95 -5.88
N LEU A 20 -9.99 14.67 -5.67
CA LEU A 20 -9.20 15.25 -4.58
C LEU A 20 -9.05 16.77 -4.74
N LEU A 21 -8.86 17.27 -5.96
CA LEU A 21 -8.86 18.71 -6.22
C LEU A 21 -10.21 19.35 -5.87
N SER A 22 -11.33 18.71 -6.22
CA SER A 22 -12.66 19.22 -5.88
C SER A 22 -12.93 19.20 -4.38
N VAL A 23 -12.45 18.18 -3.66
CA VAL A 23 -12.55 18.10 -2.20
C VAL A 23 -11.72 19.21 -1.56
N LEU A 24 -10.47 19.36 -2.00
CA LEU A 24 -9.57 20.42 -1.54
C LEU A 24 -10.17 21.82 -1.73
N ASP A 25 -10.74 22.10 -2.91
CA ASP A 25 -11.40 23.37 -3.20
C ASP A 25 -12.55 23.64 -2.21
N HIS A 26 -13.38 22.62 -1.96
CA HIS A 26 -14.50 22.72 -1.02
C HIS A 26 -14.03 22.94 0.44
N GLU A 27 -13.05 22.17 0.90
CA GLU A 27 -12.53 22.24 2.27
C GLU A 27 -11.86 23.59 2.56
N ILE A 28 -11.03 24.07 1.62
CA ILE A 28 -10.41 25.40 1.74
C ILE A 28 -11.49 26.49 1.79
N GLU A 29 -12.52 26.44 0.95
CA GLU A 29 -13.58 27.45 0.94
C GLU A 29 -14.43 27.44 2.21
N ALA A 30 -14.75 26.25 2.71
CA ALA A 30 -15.47 26.10 3.97
C ALA A 30 -14.64 26.64 5.15
N MET A 31 -13.36 26.29 5.20
CA MET A 31 -12.43 26.79 6.23
C MET A 31 -12.24 28.30 6.14
N MET A 32 -12.00 28.87 4.94
CA MET A 32 -11.84 30.30 4.76
C MET A 32 -13.09 31.08 5.18
N THR A 33 -14.28 30.56 4.87
CA THR A 33 -15.57 31.15 5.30
C THR A 33 -15.68 31.16 6.83
N LYS A 34 -15.35 30.03 7.47
CA LYS A 34 -15.31 29.92 8.93
C LYS A 34 -14.31 30.88 9.55
N HIS A 35 -13.10 30.99 8.99
CA HIS A 35 -12.06 31.88 9.53
C HIS A 35 -12.36 33.35 9.26
N ALA A 36 -13.04 33.68 8.17
CA ALA A 36 -13.54 35.02 7.92
C ALA A 36 -14.55 35.46 8.99
N SER A 37 -15.49 34.58 9.38
CA SER A 37 -16.53 34.93 10.37
C SER A 37 -15.99 35.20 11.77
N ILE A 38 -14.83 34.65 12.12
CA ILE A 38 -14.14 34.85 13.40
C ILE A 38 -12.91 35.76 13.32
N GLY A 39 -12.68 36.43 12.18
CA GLY A 39 -11.58 37.39 12.00
C GLY A 39 -10.18 36.77 11.89
N LEU A 40 -10.07 35.45 11.62
CA LEU A 40 -8.82 34.71 11.51
C LEU A 40 -8.34 34.51 10.07
N LEU A 41 -9.00 35.09 9.06
CA LEU A 41 -8.70 34.84 7.65
C LEU A 41 -7.23 35.04 7.25
N LYS A 42 -6.53 35.99 7.89
CA LYS A 42 -5.11 36.31 7.64
C LYS A 42 -4.15 35.71 8.67
N SER A 43 -4.65 34.83 9.54
CA SER A 43 -3.85 34.23 10.59
C SER A 43 -2.92 33.15 10.03
N GLY A 44 -1.82 32.90 10.75
CA GLY A 44 -0.95 31.75 10.46
C GLY A 44 -1.68 30.41 10.57
N ALA A 45 -2.75 30.33 11.37
CA ALA A 45 -3.58 29.13 11.50
C ALA A 45 -4.29 28.79 10.18
N THR A 46 -4.85 29.79 9.48
CA THR A 46 -5.45 29.60 8.14
C THR A 46 -4.44 29.06 7.14
N ILE A 47 -3.22 29.60 7.15
CA ILE A 47 -2.16 29.16 6.24
C ILE A 47 -1.78 27.70 6.52
N GLN A 48 -1.57 27.38 7.81
CA GLN A 48 -1.23 26.03 8.23
C GLN A 48 -2.32 25.03 7.83
N GLU A 49 -3.59 25.36 8.05
CA GLU A 49 -4.70 24.46 7.72
C GLU A 49 -4.83 24.24 6.20
N ILE A 50 -4.54 25.26 5.37
CA ILE A 50 -4.44 25.07 3.91
C ILE A 50 -3.29 24.11 3.56
N MET A 51 -2.12 24.25 4.19
CA MET A 51 -0.99 23.35 3.97
C MET A 51 -1.34 21.92 4.38
N ASP A 52 -2.04 21.75 5.49
CA ASP A 52 -2.49 20.45 5.99
C ASP A 52 -3.47 19.79 5.01
N PHE A 53 -4.46 20.52 4.47
CA PHE A 53 -5.36 19.99 3.44
C PHE A 53 -4.62 19.57 2.17
N ILE A 54 -3.60 20.32 1.76
CA ILE A 54 -2.78 19.99 0.60
C ILE A 54 -1.99 18.70 0.86
N ALA A 55 -1.35 18.59 2.02
CA ALA A 55 -0.60 17.41 2.43
C ALA A 55 -1.52 16.18 2.51
N GLU A 56 -2.70 16.32 3.12
CA GLU A 56 -3.71 15.27 3.20
C GLU A 56 -4.18 14.85 1.80
N GLY A 57 -4.49 15.81 0.92
CA GLY A 57 -4.88 15.52 -0.46
C GLY A 57 -3.81 14.74 -1.23
N ASN A 58 -2.54 15.10 -1.08
CA ASN A 58 -1.42 14.41 -1.70
C ASN A 58 -1.22 12.99 -1.14
N SER A 59 -1.28 12.82 0.18
CA SER A 59 -1.22 11.51 0.82
C SER A 59 -2.38 10.60 0.39
N ASN A 60 -3.59 11.16 0.31
CA ASN A 60 -4.79 10.45 -0.15
C ASN A 60 -4.70 10.00 -1.61
N LEU A 61 -4.06 10.78 -2.49
CA LEU A 61 -3.78 10.36 -3.87
C LEU A 61 -3.04 9.02 -3.90
N TYR A 62 -1.94 8.92 -3.15
CA TYR A 62 -1.14 7.69 -3.09
C TYR A 62 -1.89 6.53 -2.45
N LYS A 63 -2.62 6.79 -1.36
CA LYS A 63 -3.42 5.78 -0.67
C LYS A 63 -4.47 5.15 -1.61
N GLU A 64 -5.21 5.99 -2.33
CA GLU A 64 -6.23 5.54 -3.28
C GLU A 64 -5.62 4.77 -4.47
N ILE A 65 -4.46 5.19 -4.98
CA ILE A 65 -3.71 4.44 -6.00
C ILE A 65 -3.37 3.03 -5.50
N LEU A 66 -2.83 2.93 -4.28
CA LEU A 66 -2.46 1.65 -3.68
C LEU A 66 -3.67 0.75 -3.42
N ILE A 67 -4.80 1.32 -3.01
CA ILE A 67 -6.07 0.58 -2.81
C ILE A 67 -6.54 0.02 -4.16
N HIS A 68 -6.60 0.87 -5.19
CA HIS A 68 -7.04 0.45 -6.52
C HIS A 68 -6.13 -0.63 -7.12
N LEU A 69 -4.81 -0.48 -6.97
CA LEU A 69 -3.84 -1.50 -7.38
C LEU A 69 -4.12 -2.86 -6.70
N THR A 70 -4.46 -2.85 -5.41
CA THR A 70 -4.82 -4.08 -4.68
C THR A 70 -6.12 -4.69 -5.20
N ASN A 71 -7.10 -3.87 -5.56
CA ASN A 71 -8.37 -4.36 -6.13
C ASN A 71 -8.19 -4.97 -7.52
N LEU A 72 -7.31 -4.39 -8.34
CA LEU A 72 -6.98 -4.90 -9.68
C LEU A 72 -6.25 -6.25 -9.65
N LYS A 73 -5.58 -6.60 -8.54
CA LYS A 73 -4.82 -7.85 -8.35
C LYS A 73 -3.93 -8.18 -9.55
N PRO A 74 -3.05 -7.26 -10.00
CA PRO A 74 -2.23 -7.50 -11.18
C PRO A 74 -1.28 -8.69 -10.95
N LYS A 75 -1.04 -9.48 -12.01
CA LYS A 75 -0.01 -10.51 -11.97
C LYS A 75 1.37 -9.87 -11.83
N PHE A 76 2.19 -10.44 -10.96
CA PHE A 76 3.57 -10.00 -10.79
C PHE A 76 4.35 -10.13 -12.10
N HIS A 77 5.14 -9.10 -12.42
CA HIS A 77 6.14 -9.08 -13.49
C HIS A 77 7.22 -8.06 -13.10
N SER A 78 8.42 -8.20 -13.65
CA SER A 78 9.63 -7.46 -13.22
C SER A 78 9.47 -5.94 -13.23
N ASN A 79 8.70 -5.40 -14.18
CA ASN A 79 8.56 -3.95 -14.36
C ASN A 79 7.34 -3.33 -13.66
N LEU A 80 6.53 -4.13 -12.94
CA LEU A 80 5.30 -3.66 -12.31
C LEU A 80 5.53 -2.47 -11.37
N GLU A 81 6.60 -2.53 -10.58
CA GLU A 81 6.97 -1.47 -9.63
C GLU A 81 7.24 -0.14 -10.34
N THR A 82 8.17 -0.17 -11.29
CA THR A 82 8.56 1.00 -12.07
C THR A 82 7.38 1.58 -12.83
N GLU A 83 6.53 0.72 -13.42
CA GLU A 83 5.35 1.17 -14.17
C GLU A 83 4.33 1.88 -13.28
N VAL A 84 3.98 1.30 -12.12
CA VAL A 84 3.04 1.92 -11.17
C VAL A 84 3.64 3.19 -10.57
N PHE A 85 4.92 3.16 -10.20
CA PHE A 85 5.62 4.33 -9.67
C PHE A 85 5.62 5.50 -10.65
N ASN A 86 5.91 5.25 -11.93
CA ASN A 86 5.91 6.29 -12.95
C ASN A 86 4.53 6.90 -13.18
N LEU A 87 3.47 6.08 -13.14
CA LEU A 87 2.08 6.57 -13.23
C LEU A 87 1.73 7.45 -12.03
N ALA A 88 2.06 7.02 -10.82
CA ALA A 88 1.81 7.79 -9.60
C ALA A 88 2.63 9.09 -9.57
N LYS A 89 3.89 9.06 -10.03
CA LYS A 89 4.74 10.25 -10.14
C LYS A 89 4.16 11.26 -11.13
N LEU A 90 3.72 10.81 -12.31
CA LEU A 90 3.08 11.70 -13.30
C LEU A 90 1.79 12.31 -12.74
N ALA A 91 1.00 11.51 -12.01
CA ALA A 91 -0.19 11.98 -11.35
C ALA A 91 0.11 13.06 -10.31
N GLN A 92 1.15 12.86 -9.49
CA GLN A 92 1.54 13.83 -8.47
C GLN A 92 2.07 15.12 -9.09
N ILE A 93 2.83 15.06 -10.19
CA ILE A 93 3.29 16.26 -10.90
C ILE A 93 2.07 17.11 -11.34
N ASN A 94 1.10 16.46 -11.98
CA ASN A 94 -0.12 17.12 -12.46
C ASN A 94 -1.01 17.63 -11.31
N PHE A 95 -1.07 16.88 -10.20
CA PHE A 95 -1.81 17.29 -9.00
C PHE A 95 -1.14 18.49 -8.34
N LYS A 96 0.18 18.43 -8.12
CA LYS A 96 1.00 19.51 -7.55
C LYS A 96 0.81 20.80 -8.33
N GLU A 97 0.98 20.78 -9.64
CA GLU A 97 0.81 21.97 -10.49
C GLU A 97 -0.56 22.65 -10.24
N LYS A 98 -1.64 21.85 -10.25
CA LYS A 98 -3.00 22.34 -10.04
C LYS A 98 -3.28 22.83 -8.63
N VAL A 99 -2.66 22.22 -7.62
CA VAL A 99 -2.76 22.63 -6.22
C VAL A 99 -1.99 23.92 -5.98
N LEU A 100 -0.78 24.06 -6.52
CA LEU A 100 0.04 25.26 -6.35
C LEU A 100 -0.63 26.49 -6.96
N ILE A 101 -1.26 26.35 -8.13
CA ILE A 101 -2.06 27.43 -8.74
C ILE A 101 -3.20 27.84 -7.79
N ARG A 102 -3.91 26.88 -7.19
CA ARG A 102 -4.99 27.15 -6.23
C ARG A 102 -4.46 27.85 -4.99
N LEU A 103 -3.38 27.33 -4.41
CA LEU A 103 -2.72 27.91 -3.25
C LEU A 103 -2.35 29.37 -3.51
N GLN A 104 -1.69 29.65 -4.64
CA GLN A 104 -1.34 31.02 -5.03
C GLN A 104 -2.58 31.92 -5.14
N ASN A 105 -3.67 31.43 -5.75
CA ASN A 105 -4.91 32.19 -5.89
C ASN A 105 -5.58 32.46 -4.53
N LYS A 106 -5.60 31.49 -3.63
CA LYS A 106 -6.17 31.66 -2.28
C LYS A 106 -5.32 32.61 -1.42
N MET A 107 -3.99 32.54 -1.55
CA MET A 107 -3.07 33.48 -0.89
C MET A 107 -3.28 34.93 -1.35
N LYS A 108 -3.59 35.14 -2.64
CA LYS A 108 -4.01 36.45 -3.18
C LYS A 108 -5.29 36.97 -2.56
N ILE A 109 -6.30 36.11 -2.40
CA ILE A 109 -7.59 36.50 -1.81
C ILE A 109 -7.41 36.97 -0.35
N ILE A 110 -6.55 36.30 0.42
CA ILE A 110 -6.26 36.69 1.81
C ILE A 110 -5.20 37.81 1.92
N GLN A 111 -4.72 38.35 0.80
CA GLN A 111 -3.72 39.43 0.72
C GLN A 111 -2.38 39.05 1.38
N GLN A 112 -1.92 37.81 1.19
CA GLN A 112 -0.68 37.28 1.74
C GLN A 112 0.26 36.72 0.66
N ASP A 113 0.40 37.44 -0.44
CA ASP A 113 1.22 37.03 -1.60
C ASP A 113 2.66 36.71 -1.25
N ASN A 114 3.25 37.48 -0.32
CA ASN A 114 4.64 37.30 0.11
C ASN A 114 4.83 36.00 0.92
N LEU A 115 3.77 35.47 1.53
CA LEU A 115 3.84 34.23 2.30
C LEU A 115 3.83 33.01 1.39
N TYR A 116 3.22 33.08 0.20
CA TYR A 116 3.23 31.99 -0.77
C TYR A 116 4.65 31.49 -1.08
N ALA A 117 5.56 32.41 -1.42
CA ALA A 117 6.94 32.05 -1.74
C ALA A 117 7.70 31.45 -0.54
N ARG A 118 7.27 31.79 0.68
CA ARG A 118 7.88 31.29 1.92
C ARG A 118 7.42 29.88 2.28
N ILE A 119 6.14 29.57 2.08
CA ILE A 119 5.57 28.25 2.41
C ILE A 119 5.74 27.22 1.29
N LEU A 120 6.03 27.67 0.08
CA LEU A 120 6.16 26.79 -1.09
C LEU A 120 7.17 25.64 -0.86
N PRO A 121 8.39 25.89 -0.32
CA PRO A 121 9.33 24.82 -0.04
C PRO A 121 8.76 23.77 0.92
N ASP A 122 8.09 24.19 2.00
CA ASP A 122 7.52 23.28 3.00
C ASP A 122 6.44 22.38 2.39
N VAL A 123 5.60 22.94 1.51
CA VAL A 123 4.57 22.18 0.77
C VAL A 123 5.20 21.20 -0.20
N GLU A 124 6.23 21.62 -0.95
CA GLU A 124 6.92 20.75 -1.89
C GLU A 124 7.67 19.61 -1.20
N ASP A 125 8.33 19.90 -0.08
CA ASP A 125 9.03 18.91 0.75
C ASP A 125 8.05 17.91 1.35
N SER A 126 6.90 18.37 1.85
CA SER A 126 5.82 17.50 2.32
C SER A 126 5.34 16.55 1.21
N MET A 127 5.09 17.07 0.01
CA MET A 127 4.65 16.24 -1.13
C MET A 127 5.72 15.23 -1.57
N GLN A 128 7.00 15.61 -1.49
CA GLN A 128 8.12 14.73 -1.84
C GLN A 128 8.28 13.61 -0.81
N ASN A 129 8.12 13.90 0.48
CA ASN A 129 8.14 12.90 1.55
C ASN A 129 7.04 11.85 1.36
N ASP A 130 5.84 12.27 0.97
CA ASP A 130 4.74 11.36 0.64
C ASP A 130 5.06 10.45 -0.55
N LEU A 131 5.74 10.97 -1.59
CA LEU A 131 6.17 10.17 -2.74
C LEU A 131 7.16 9.06 -2.32
N GLU A 132 8.07 9.37 -1.40
CA GLU A 132 9.01 8.39 -0.85
C GLU A 132 8.30 7.35 0.02
N GLY A 133 7.35 7.78 0.85
CA GLY A 133 6.49 6.89 1.63
C GLY A 133 5.66 5.95 0.72
N PHE A 134 5.14 6.48 -0.38
CA PHE A 134 4.45 5.70 -1.40
C PHE A 134 5.38 4.66 -2.05
N LYS A 135 6.61 5.03 -2.42
CA LYS A 135 7.59 4.10 -2.99
C LYS A 135 7.86 2.92 -2.05
N SER A 136 8.06 3.19 -0.76
CA SER A 136 8.24 2.16 0.27
C SER A 136 7.01 1.23 0.39
N SER A 137 5.82 1.82 0.41
CA SER A 137 4.54 1.09 0.47
C SER A 137 4.28 0.23 -0.77
N LEU A 138 4.63 0.75 -1.95
CA LEU A 138 4.52 0.05 -3.23
C LEU A 138 5.47 -1.15 -3.28
N ASN A 139 6.73 -0.95 -2.90
CA ASN A 139 7.72 -2.03 -2.83
C ASN A 139 7.23 -3.16 -1.92
N THR A 140 6.75 -2.83 -0.71
CA THR A 140 6.17 -3.81 0.23
C THR A 140 5.02 -4.60 -0.41
N LYS A 141 4.09 -3.93 -1.11
CA LYS A 141 2.99 -4.59 -1.82
C LYS A 141 3.48 -5.50 -2.94
N ILE A 142 4.48 -5.09 -3.69
CA ILE A 142 5.02 -5.87 -4.82
C ILE A 142 5.81 -7.08 -4.32
N LEU A 143 6.55 -6.97 -3.23
CA LEU A 143 7.19 -8.11 -2.57
C LEU A 143 6.15 -9.14 -2.12
N ASN A 144 5.02 -8.70 -1.57
CA ASN A 144 3.91 -9.58 -1.22
C ASN A 144 3.30 -10.26 -2.45
N LEU A 145 3.13 -9.55 -3.56
CA LEU A 145 2.68 -10.13 -4.83
C LEU A 145 3.68 -11.14 -5.38
N LYS A 146 4.99 -10.84 -5.33
CA LYS A 146 6.06 -11.75 -5.73
C LYS A 146 6.00 -13.03 -4.91
N LYS A 147 5.97 -12.94 -3.58
CA LYS A 147 5.86 -14.09 -2.67
C LYS A 147 4.61 -14.93 -2.94
N ASN A 148 3.45 -14.29 -3.15
CA ASN A 148 2.21 -15.00 -3.44
C ASN A 148 2.19 -15.65 -4.82
N SER A 149 2.91 -15.09 -5.79
CA SER A 149 3.06 -15.66 -7.14
C SER A 149 4.07 -16.81 -7.22
N THR A 150 5.07 -16.85 -6.32
CA THR A 150 6.13 -17.87 -6.32
C THR A 150 5.83 -19.10 -5.45
N ILE A 151 4.79 -19.07 -4.61
CA ILE A 151 4.34 -20.29 -3.93
C ILE A 151 3.66 -21.18 -4.96
N SER A 152 4.44 -22.08 -5.56
CA SER A 152 3.97 -23.05 -6.55
C SER A 152 2.84 -23.91 -5.96
N LEU A 153 1.94 -24.40 -6.81
CA LEU A 153 0.86 -25.31 -6.41
C LEU A 153 1.44 -26.54 -5.68
N ALA A 154 2.60 -27.02 -6.14
CA ALA A 154 3.36 -28.09 -5.49
C ALA A 154 3.76 -27.73 -4.05
N LYS A 155 4.19 -26.49 -3.80
CA LYS A 155 4.52 -26.00 -2.46
C LYS A 155 3.29 -25.98 -1.54
N LYS A 156 2.13 -25.55 -2.05
CA LYS A 156 0.85 -25.58 -1.30
C LYS A 156 0.43 -27.00 -0.97
N CYS A 157 0.51 -27.93 -1.93
CA CYS A 157 0.22 -29.34 -1.71
C CYS A 157 1.17 -29.97 -0.68
N LEU A 158 2.48 -29.66 -0.75
CA LEU A 158 3.46 -30.14 0.22
C LEU A 158 3.17 -29.63 1.64
N ILE A 159 2.81 -28.36 1.78
CA ILE A 159 2.40 -27.79 3.08
C ILE A 159 1.14 -28.49 3.59
N GLY A 160 0.13 -28.70 2.74
CA GLY A 160 -1.10 -29.41 3.10
C GLY A 160 -0.84 -30.86 3.55
N PHE A 161 -0.01 -31.59 2.80
CA PHE A 161 0.42 -32.94 3.15
C PHE A 161 1.17 -32.97 4.48
N HIS A 162 2.06 -32.01 4.72
CA HIS A 162 2.81 -31.92 5.97
C HIS A 162 1.90 -31.69 7.18
N VAL A 163 0.92 -30.78 7.07
CA VAL A 163 -0.07 -30.54 8.14
C VAL A 163 -0.87 -31.81 8.42
N LEU A 164 -1.32 -32.52 7.37
CA LEU A 164 -2.05 -33.77 7.52
C LEU A 164 -1.21 -34.86 8.21
N ALA A 165 0.06 -35.01 7.81
CA ALA A 165 0.96 -35.97 8.43
C ALA A 165 1.19 -35.67 9.92
N MET A 166 1.35 -34.39 10.28
CA MET A 166 1.49 -33.96 11.68
C MET A 166 0.23 -34.25 12.51
N LEU A 167 -0.96 -34.06 11.93
CA LEU A 167 -2.22 -34.42 12.60
C LEU A 167 -2.36 -35.93 12.83
N ILE A 168 -1.94 -36.76 11.86
CA ILE A 168 -1.92 -38.22 12.00
C ILE A 168 -0.94 -38.65 13.11
N VAL A 169 0.26 -38.05 13.14
CA VAL A 169 1.25 -38.31 14.20
C VAL A 169 0.69 -37.91 15.57
N ALA A 170 0.09 -36.73 15.68
CA ALA A 170 -0.51 -36.25 16.92
C ALA A 170 -1.65 -37.15 17.39
N TYR A 171 -2.52 -37.61 16.48
CA TYR A 171 -3.61 -38.53 16.79
C TYR A 171 -3.10 -39.88 17.29
N ILE A 172 -2.11 -40.48 16.61
CA ILE A 172 -1.54 -41.77 17.02
C ILE A 172 -0.81 -41.64 18.36
N THR A 173 -0.09 -40.53 18.57
CA THR A 173 0.58 -40.24 19.84
C THR A 173 -0.44 -40.07 20.97
N PHE A 174 -1.56 -39.38 20.71
CA PHE A 174 -2.66 -39.22 21.65
C PHE A 174 -3.32 -40.56 22.00
N ARG A 175 -3.60 -41.41 21.00
CA ARG A 175 -4.14 -42.76 21.22
C ARG A 175 -3.17 -43.64 22.01
N TRP A 176 -1.87 -43.57 21.71
CA TRP A 176 -0.84 -44.29 22.46
C TRP A 176 -0.77 -43.86 23.93
N TRP A 177 -0.84 -42.56 24.21
CA TRP A 177 -0.86 -42.03 25.57
C TRP A 177 -2.04 -42.60 26.39
N HIS A 178 -3.20 -42.80 25.76
CA HIS A 178 -4.40 -43.28 26.44
C HIS A 178 -4.49 -44.80 26.57
N GLU A 179 -3.96 -45.57 25.60
CA GLU A 179 -4.17 -47.03 25.54
C GLU A 179 -2.92 -47.84 25.92
N GLY A 180 -1.74 -47.22 26.04
CA GLY A 180 -0.55 -47.73 26.74
C GLY A 180 0.18 -48.95 26.15
N GLU A 181 -0.52 -49.86 25.48
CA GLU A 181 0.01 -51.16 25.03
C GLU A 181 -0.10 -51.31 23.50
N GLY A 182 1.05 -51.51 22.85
CA GLY A 182 1.16 -51.79 21.41
C GLY A 182 2.46 -51.27 20.80
N ALA A 183 2.78 -51.70 19.57
CA ALA A 183 4.01 -51.36 18.83
C ALA A 183 4.09 -49.88 18.35
N TYR A 184 3.43 -48.97 19.05
CA TYR A 184 3.28 -47.56 18.69
C TYR A 184 4.60 -46.79 18.64
N LYS A 185 5.62 -47.20 19.42
CA LYS A 185 6.96 -46.57 19.36
C LYS A 185 7.58 -46.62 17.95
N ALA A 186 7.50 -47.77 17.28
CA ALA A 186 8.03 -47.92 15.92
C ALA A 186 7.21 -47.12 14.90
N VAL A 187 5.88 -47.09 15.09
CA VAL A 187 4.95 -46.33 14.24
C VAL A 187 5.16 -44.82 14.39
N ILE A 188 5.34 -44.31 15.61
CA ILE A 188 5.61 -42.89 15.89
C ILE A 188 6.97 -42.48 15.32
N LEU A 189 8.03 -43.28 15.50
CA LEU A 189 9.36 -43.02 14.91
C LEU A 189 9.32 -43.02 13.38
N GLY A 190 8.63 -43.99 12.76
CA GLY A 190 8.46 -44.04 11.31
C GLY A 190 7.66 -42.86 10.76
N LEU A 191 6.59 -42.45 11.44
CA LEU A 191 5.73 -41.35 11.01
C LEU A 191 6.37 -39.98 11.23
N THR A 192 7.13 -39.79 12.32
CA THR A 192 7.90 -38.55 12.54
C THR A 192 9.00 -38.40 11.48
N ALA A 193 9.68 -39.49 11.11
CA ALA A 193 10.61 -39.49 9.99
C ALA A 193 9.90 -39.13 8.67
N LEU A 194 8.76 -39.76 8.36
CA LEU A 194 7.97 -39.44 7.16
C LEU A 194 7.44 -38.01 7.14
N ALA A 195 7.00 -37.48 8.28
CA ALA A 195 6.51 -36.10 8.40
C ALA A 195 7.63 -35.06 8.18
N SER A 196 8.90 -35.44 8.42
CA SER A 196 10.07 -34.57 8.21
C SER A 196 10.53 -34.48 6.74
N ILE A 197 10.15 -35.44 5.90
CA ILE A 197 10.55 -35.49 4.48
C ILE A 197 10.01 -34.29 3.67
N PRO A 198 8.72 -33.90 3.77
CA PRO A 198 8.20 -32.71 3.10
C PRO A 198 8.97 -31.42 3.45
N ILE A 199 9.35 -31.23 4.72
CA ILE A 199 10.13 -30.07 5.16
C ILE A 199 11.52 -30.08 4.51
N THR A 200 12.14 -31.25 4.46
CA THR A 200 13.49 -31.41 3.88
C THR A 200 13.49 -31.13 2.39
N ILE A 201 12.47 -31.62 1.67
CA ILE A 201 12.25 -31.34 0.24
C ILE A 201 11.99 -29.84 0.01
N LEU A 202 11.18 -29.19 0.86
CA LEU A 202 10.93 -27.75 0.83
C LEU A 202 12.23 -26.94 0.98
N LYS A 203 13.09 -27.30 1.95
CA LYS A 203 14.39 -26.62 2.17
C LYS A 203 15.35 -26.80 0.99
N ILE A 204 15.34 -27.94 0.31
CA ILE A 204 16.16 -28.20 -0.88
C ILE A 204 15.66 -27.38 -2.07
N LEU A 205 14.33 -27.28 -2.24
CA LEU A 205 13.71 -26.50 -3.31
C LEU A 205 13.85 -24.99 -3.12
N GLU A 206 14.03 -24.49 -1.89
CA GLU A 206 14.27 -23.06 -1.60
C GLU A 206 15.73 -22.62 -1.78
N LYS A 207 16.68 -23.57 -1.82
CA LYS A 207 18.11 -23.28 -2.05
C LYS A 207 18.52 -23.23 -3.53
N LYS A 208 17.61 -23.57 -4.44
CA LYS A 208 17.79 -23.48 -5.91
C LYS A 208 17.01 -22.31 -6.45
#